data_AF-A0A914Z6U1-F1
#
_entry.id   AF-A0A914Z6U1-F1
#
_cell.length_a   1.000
_cell.length_b   1.000
_cell.length_c   1.000
_cell.angle_alpha   90.00
_cell.angle_beta   90.00
_cell.angle_gamma   90.00
#
_symmetry.space_group_name_H-M   'P 1'
#
loop_
_entity.id
_entity.type
_entity.pdbx_description
1 polymer ?
#
loop_
_entity_poly.entity_id
_entity_poly.type
_entity_poly.pdbx_seq_one_letter_code
_entity_poly.pdbx_strand_id
1 'polypeptide(L)'
;MKESQIRDNINRIVELFEEFHSKTAAEDILQIARTFSHKNFAILHSLWNIRRDYVSKDLLISCFSESTLLGPPLICTMEKFEFEPNISQAIQICLDFGFETKFSVVFESRTSDELAEQLLLRFLKSAFQMPEPNWIMIFDGMKNLRNLLFPEIIDDQKLMKIFASEMLSKLANEKFLGFPFHLVVDINSETSKKLSLENWHDLLLSKSLEFIDRALPKLNDQNLILAREVLTLVPGKQKPSKEIEKQKETISMIETCIQMGSQRLPATYRFCSPEIILQEVISSNKNYKQVKKCAEISKLLGLKPAVAKAMAYCAVEAAKSDDVSTLQKYIQKLNSTCRDMPIIYFVCKDIITSGKWQHLKEDLVNCMKF
;
A
#
# COMPACT_ATOMS: atom_id res chain seq x y z
N MET A 1 6.17 -39.43 32.20
CA MET A 1 6.12 -40.54 31.22
C MET A 1 6.62 -40.02 29.87
N LYS A 2 7.35 -40.83 29.10
CA LYS A 2 7.72 -40.47 27.72
C LYS A 2 6.50 -40.66 26.80
N GLU A 3 6.38 -39.84 25.74
CA GLU A 3 5.28 -39.88 24.77
C GLU A 3 5.06 -41.29 24.17
N SER A 4 6.15 -42.01 23.87
CA SER A 4 6.08 -43.40 23.38
C SER A 4 5.43 -44.35 24.39
N GLN A 5 5.71 -44.19 25.68
CA GLN A 5 5.13 -45.04 26.73
C GLN A 5 3.63 -44.80 26.92
N ILE A 6 3.16 -43.57 26.71
CA ILE A 6 1.73 -43.23 26.75
C ILE A 6 1.02 -43.82 25.54
N ARG A 7 1.57 -43.61 24.34
CA ARG A 7 1.03 -44.17 23.10
C ARG A 7 0.91 -45.69 23.17
N ASP A 8 1.97 -46.38 23.58
CA ASP A 8 2.02 -47.84 23.57
C ASP A 8 1.11 -48.47 24.67
N ASN A 9 0.67 -47.69 25.67
CA ASN A 9 -0.24 -48.13 26.74
C ASN A 9 -1.62 -47.45 26.70
N ILE A 10 -1.95 -46.70 25.65
CA ILE A 10 -3.17 -45.87 25.62
C ILE A 10 -4.46 -46.70 25.82
N ASN A 11 -4.51 -47.93 25.30
CA ASN A 11 -5.62 -48.88 25.53
C ASN A 11 -5.85 -49.12 27.03
N ARG A 12 -4.78 -49.49 27.76
CA ARG A 12 -4.84 -49.75 29.20
C ARG A 12 -5.17 -48.49 29.99
N ILE A 13 -4.69 -47.34 29.55
CA ILE A 13 -5.01 -46.05 30.17
C ILE A 13 -6.51 -45.77 30.02
N VAL A 14 -7.07 -45.92 28.81
CA VAL A 14 -8.50 -45.74 28.56
C VAL A 14 -9.32 -46.71 29.43
N GLU A 15 -8.97 -48.00 29.46
CA GLU A 15 -9.63 -49.02 30.30
C GLU A 15 -9.59 -48.65 31.80
N LEU A 16 -8.44 -48.25 32.33
CA LEU A 16 -8.30 -47.85 33.73
C LEU A 16 -9.12 -46.60 34.07
N PHE A 17 -9.13 -45.59 33.20
CA PHE A 17 -9.90 -44.38 33.46
C PHE A 17 -11.42 -44.66 33.41
N GLU A 18 -11.86 -45.52 32.49
CA GLU A 18 -13.27 -45.96 32.40
C GLU A 18 -13.71 -46.79 33.61
N GLU A 19 -12.84 -47.67 34.13
CA GLU A 19 -13.12 -48.48 35.31
C GLU A 19 -13.13 -47.68 36.62
N PHE A 20 -12.26 -46.68 36.77
CA PHE A 20 -12.06 -45.98 38.04
C PHE A 20 -12.69 -44.57 38.13
N HIS A 21 -12.97 -43.87 37.02
CA HIS A 21 -13.33 -42.43 37.03
C HIS A 21 -14.52 -42.09 36.10
N SER A 22 -15.63 -42.82 36.20
CA SER A 22 -16.74 -42.81 35.22
C SER A 22 -17.38 -41.46 34.84
N LYS A 23 -17.12 -40.37 35.58
CA LYS A 23 -17.66 -39.03 35.27
C LYS A 23 -16.65 -38.06 34.63
N THR A 24 -15.35 -38.18 34.88
CA THR A 24 -14.31 -37.26 34.36
C THR A 24 -13.26 -37.96 33.49
N ALA A 25 -13.30 -39.30 33.39
CA ALA A 25 -12.37 -40.10 32.62
C ALA A 25 -12.12 -39.59 31.20
N ALA A 26 -13.20 -39.23 30.49
CA ALA A 26 -13.10 -38.67 29.14
C ALA A 26 -12.31 -37.35 29.16
N GLU A 27 -12.64 -36.42 30.06
CA GLU A 27 -11.96 -35.11 30.15
C GLU A 27 -10.47 -35.25 30.46
N ASP A 28 -10.10 -36.14 31.38
CA ASP A 28 -8.71 -36.40 31.76
C ASP A 28 -7.90 -37.02 30.61
N ILE A 29 -8.47 -38.01 29.91
CA ILE A 29 -7.87 -38.62 28.71
C ILE A 29 -7.69 -37.56 27.60
N LEU A 30 -8.67 -36.69 27.42
CA LEU A 30 -8.63 -35.64 26.41
C LEU A 30 -7.57 -34.57 26.73
N GLN A 31 -7.38 -34.23 28.00
CA GLN A 31 -6.33 -33.29 28.42
C GLN A 31 -4.93 -33.86 28.19
N ILE A 32 -4.74 -35.16 28.43
CA ILE A 32 -3.50 -35.85 28.07
C ILE A 32 -3.28 -35.76 26.56
N ALA A 33 -4.29 -36.11 25.75
CA ALA A 33 -4.17 -36.07 24.29
C ALA A 33 -3.80 -34.65 23.78
N ARG A 34 -4.46 -33.60 24.27
CA ARG A 34 -4.15 -32.20 23.95
C ARG A 34 -2.69 -31.84 24.24
N THR A 35 -2.21 -32.20 25.43
CA THR A 35 -0.85 -31.85 25.89
C THR A 35 0.23 -32.40 24.96
N PHE A 36 0.02 -33.56 24.36
CA PHE A 36 0.99 -34.19 23.45
C PHE A 36 0.76 -33.81 21.97
N SER A 37 -0.45 -33.41 21.59
CA SER A 37 -0.81 -33.00 20.23
C SER A 37 -0.09 -31.76 19.70
N HIS A 38 0.55 -30.97 20.56
CA HIS A 38 1.33 -29.79 20.15
C HIS A 38 2.48 -30.12 19.17
N LYS A 39 3.11 -31.29 19.28
CA LYS A 39 4.24 -31.71 18.41
C LYS A 39 3.92 -32.92 17.54
N ASN A 40 3.03 -33.80 18.00
CA ASN A 40 2.73 -35.06 17.31
C ASN A 40 1.33 -35.55 17.69
N PHE A 41 0.59 -36.04 16.71
CA PHE A 41 -0.79 -36.51 16.90
C PHE A 41 -0.88 -38.02 17.15
N ALA A 42 0.24 -38.73 17.36
CA ALA A 42 0.26 -40.18 17.52
C ALA A 42 -0.63 -40.68 18.68
N ILE A 43 -0.66 -39.97 19.81
CA ILE A 43 -1.51 -40.33 20.96
C ILE A 43 -2.98 -40.10 20.61
N LEU A 44 -3.32 -38.96 20.02
CA LEU A 44 -4.70 -38.66 19.60
C LEU A 44 -5.20 -39.63 18.52
N HIS A 45 -4.33 -40.03 17.59
CA HIS A 45 -4.66 -41.01 16.54
C HIS A 45 -4.86 -42.41 17.13
N SER A 46 -4.06 -42.79 18.12
CA SER A 46 -4.26 -44.06 18.81
C SER A 46 -5.60 -44.06 19.56
N LEU A 47 -5.92 -42.96 20.26
CA LEU A 47 -7.21 -42.78 20.92
C LEU A 47 -8.39 -42.84 19.93
N TRP A 48 -8.27 -42.18 18.77
CA TRP A 48 -9.27 -42.19 17.70
C TRP A 48 -9.60 -43.60 17.20
N ASN A 49 -8.58 -44.44 17.05
CA ASN A 49 -8.74 -45.82 16.59
C ASN A 49 -9.42 -46.73 17.62
N ILE A 50 -9.34 -46.37 18.91
CA ILE A 50 -9.88 -47.17 20.02
C ILE A 50 -11.30 -46.70 20.38
N ARG A 51 -11.46 -45.39 20.55
CA ARG A 51 -12.70 -44.72 20.99
C ARG A 51 -12.91 -43.42 20.22
N ARG A 52 -13.43 -43.56 18.99
CA ARG A 52 -13.77 -42.43 18.09
C ARG A 52 -14.79 -41.49 18.73
N ASP A 53 -15.64 -42.01 19.61
CA ASP A 53 -16.67 -41.30 20.38
C ASP A 53 -16.11 -40.24 21.33
N TYR A 54 -14.85 -40.37 21.79
CA TYR A 54 -14.25 -39.38 22.70
C TYR A 54 -13.69 -38.16 21.97
N VAL A 55 -13.40 -38.29 20.68
CA VAL A 55 -12.72 -37.23 19.93
C VAL A 55 -13.76 -36.38 19.20
N SER A 56 -14.16 -35.29 19.85
CA SER A 56 -15.08 -34.32 19.25
C SER A 56 -14.38 -33.44 18.20
N LYS A 57 -15.18 -32.80 17.35
CA LYS A 57 -14.69 -31.83 16.37
C LYS A 57 -13.99 -30.64 17.04
N ASP A 58 -14.53 -30.14 18.16
CA ASP A 58 -13.96 -29.01 18.90
C ASP A 58 -12.62 -29.36 19.55
N LEU A 59 -12.46 -30.60 19.99
CA LEU A 59 -11.18 -31.10 20.46
C LEU A 59 -10.14 -31.13 19.32
N LEU A 60 -10.51 -31.64 18.15
CA LEU A 60 -9.61 -31.63 16.99
C LEU A 60 -9.19 -30.21 16.62
N ILE A 61 -10.14 -29.25 16.61
CA ILE A 61 -9.84 -27.83 16.38
C ILE A 61 -8.82 -27.31 17.41
N SER A 62 -9.04 -27.54 18.71
CA SER A 62 -8.10 -27.12 19.76
C SER A 62 -6.71 -27.75 19.56
N CYS A 63 -6.63 -29.05 19.33
CA CYS A 63 -5.37 -29.75 19.09
C CYS A 63 -4.63 -29.24 17.85
N PHE A 64 -5.34 -29.01 16.74
CA PHE A 64 -4.74 -28.46 15.52
C PHE A 64 -4.32 -26.99 15.68
N SER A 65 -5.10 -26.18 16.39
CA SER A 65 -4.77 -24.77 16.65
C SER A 65 -3.53 -24.60 17.53
N GLU A 66 -3.32 -25.50 18.49
CA GLU A 66 -2.14 -25.52 19.37
C GLU A 66 -0.93 -26.23 18.74
N SER A 67 -1.10 -26.84 17.56
CA SER A 67 -0.06 -27.59 16.88
C SER A 67 1.06 -26.70 16.33
N THR A 68 2.27 -27.25 16.33
CA THR A 68 3.43 -26.68 15.62
C THR A 68 3.68 -27.32 14.25
N LEU A 69 2.85 -28.28 13.83
CA LEU A 69 2.95 -28.88 12.50
C LEU A 69 2.62 -27.86 11.41
N LEU A 70 3.39 -27.90 10.33
CA LEU A 70 3.24 -27.08 9.13
C LEU A 70 3.32 -27.98 7.90
N GLY A 71 2.82 -27.52 6.76
CA GLY A 71 3.03 -28.17 5.46
C GLY A 71 2.54 -29.63 5.40
N PRO A 72 3.27 -30.54 4.72
CA PRO A 72 2.81 -31.93 4.50
C PRO A 72 2.49 -32.72 5.78
N PRO A 73 3.27 -32.63 6.88
CA PRO A 73 2.90 -33.27 8.15
C PRO A 73 1.54 -32.87 8.71
N LEU A 74 1.17 -31.59 8.58
CA LEU A 74 -0.13 -31.08 9.03
C LEU A 74 -1.26 -31.65 8.15
N ILE A 75 -1.09 -31.58 6.82
CA ILE A 75 -2.07 -32.07 5.84
C ILE A 75 -2.33 -33.56 6.03
N CYS A 76 -1.28 -34.38 6.10
CA CYS A 76 -1.39 -35.82 6.31
C CYS A 76 -2.10 -36.15 7.63
N THR A 77 -1.88 -35.34 8.67
CA THR A 77 -2.57 -35.53 9.96
C THR A 77 -4.05 -35.20 9.83
N MET A 78 -4.42 -34.10 9.18
CA MET A 78 -5.82 -33.73 8.95
C MET A 78 -6.57 -34.77 8.11
N GLU A 79 -5.93 -35.32 7.07
CA GLU A 79 -6.48 -36.39 6.24
C GLU A 79 -6.74 -37.66 7.04
N LYS A 80 -5.83 -38.06 7.94
CA LYS A 80 -6.00 -39.24 8.81
C LYS A 80 -7.21 -39.12 9.75
N PHE A 81 -7.53 -37.91 10.21
CA PHE A 81 -8.71 -37.66 11.03
C PHE A 81 -9.95 -37.33 10.20
N GLU A 82 -9.88 -37.38 8.87
CA GLU A 82 -10.96 -36.99 7.95
C GLU A 82 -11.50 -35.58 8.27
N PHE A 83 -10.62 -34.68 8.72
CA PHE A 83 -11.00 -33.40 9.30
C PHE A 83 -11.03 -32.27 8.25
N GLU A 84 -12.22 -31.72 8.02
CA GLU A 84 -12.52 -30.56 7.14
C GLU A 84 -11.64 -30.46 5.87
N PRO A 85 -12.02 -31.16 4.78
CA PRO A 85 -11.20 -31.23 3.56
C PRO A 85 -10.92 -29.87 2.92
N ASN A 86 -11.79 -28.87 3.12
CA ASN A 86 -11.58 -27.54 2.58
C ASN A 86 -10.35 -26.85 3.20
N ILE A 87 -10.08 -27.08 4.49
CA ILE A 87 -8.94 -26.48 5.17
C ILE A 87 -7.64 -27.18 4.74
N SER A 88 -7.64 -28.51 4.66
CA SER A 88 -6.45 -29.24 4.20
C SER A 88 -6.10 -28.87 2.75
N GLN A 89 -7.09 -28.76 1.87
CA GLN A 89 -6.90 -28.27 0.50
C GLN A 89 -6.39 -26.83 0.47
N ALA A 90 -6.89 -25.94 1.33
CA ALA A 90 -6.41 -24.56 1.38
C ALA A 90 -4.95 -24.47 1.86
N ILE A 91 -4.56 -25.28 2.84
CA ILE A 91 -3.17 -25.39 3.30
C ILE A 91 -2.29 -25.95 2.19
N GLN A 92 -2.77 -26.94 1.43
CA GLN A 92 -2.05 -27.48 0.27
C GLN A 92 -1.82 -26.39 -0.79
N ILE A 93 -2.85 -25.61 -1.13
CA ILE A 93 -2.70 -24.48 -2.07
C ILE A 93 -1.66 -23.49 -1.54
N CYS A 94 -1.69 -23.13 -0.25
CA CYS A 94 -0.68 -22.24 0.32
C CYS A 94 0.74 -22.81 0.14
N LEU A 95 0.91 -24.11 0.42
CA LEU A 95 2.19 -24.80 0.29
C LEU A 95 2.68 -24.84 -1.16
N ASP A 96 1.81 -25.08 -2.13
CA ASP A 96 2.14 -25.12 -3.56
C ASP A 96 2.74 -23.80 -4.07
N PHE A 97 2.39 -22.68 -3.41
CA PHE A 97 2.93 -21.35 -3.68
C PHE A 97 3.97 -20.89 -2.65
N GLY A 98 4.58 -21.83 -1.92
CA GLY A 98 5.69 -21.57 -1.00
C GLY A 98 5.30 -20.90 0.31
N PHE A 99 4.01 -20.89 0.68
CA PHE A 99 3.51 -20.31 1.92
C PHE A 99 3.22 -21.39 2.97
N GLU A 100 4.18 -21.64 3.87
CA GLU A 100 3.95 -22.50 5.03
C GLU A 100 3.17 -21.76 6.12
N THR A 101 2.01 -22.30 6.49
CA THR A 101 1.11 -21.68 7.47
C THR A 101 0.63 -22.67 8.53
N LYS A 102 0.27 -22.15 9.69
CA LYS A 102 -0.32 -22.92 10.80
C LYS A 102 -1.82 -23.14 10.55
N PHE A 103 -2.35 -24.22 11.10
CA PHE A 103 -3.80 -24.47 11.10
C PHE A 103 -4.59 -23.30 11.71
N SER A 104 -4.16 -22.78 12.87
CA SER A 104 -4.86 -21.69 13.56
C SER A 104 -5.07 -20.47 12.67
N VAL A 105 -4.03 -20.06 11.91
CA VAL A 105 -4.09 -18.91 11.01
C VAL A 105 -5.14 -19.11 9.91
N VAL A 106 -5.21 -20.30 9.33
CA VAL A 106 -6.17 -20.62 8.27
C VAL A 106 -7.58 -20.75 8.85
N PHE A 107 -7.72 -21.41 10.00
CA PHE A 107 -9.01 -21.61 10.65
C PHE A 107 -9.63 -20.29 11.12
N GLU A 108 -8.85 -19.46 11.83
CA GLU A 108 -9.28 -18.16 12.36
C GLU A 108 -9.60 -17.16 11.25
N SER A 109 -8.92 -17.23 10.09
CA SER A 109 -9.21 -16.35 8.96
C SER A 109 -10.63 -16.45 8.41
N ARG A 110 -11.36 -17.52 8.74
CA ARG A 110 -12.77 -17.72 8.35
C ARG A 110 -13.75 -16.89 9.19
N THR A 111 -13.27 -16.18 10.20
CA THR A 111 -14.14 -15.49 11.18
C THR A 111 -14.27 -14.00 10.91
N SER A 112 -13.30 -13.40 10.20
CA SER A 112 -13.30 -11.97 9.95
C SER A 112 -12.71 -11.62 8.59
N ASP A 113 -13.22 -10.53 8.04
CA ASP A 113 -12.79 -9.95 6.77
C ASP A 113 -11.31 -9.53 6.80
N GLU A 114 -10.85 -8.97 7.93
CA GLU A 114 -9.47 -8.54 8.12
C GLU A 114 -8.48 -9.71 8.14
N LEU A 115 -8.79 -10.80 8.84
CA LEU A 115 -7.91 -11.97 8.91
C LEU A 115 -7.88 -12.73 7.58
N ALA A 116 -9.01 -12.81 6.87
CA ALA A 116 -9.08 -13.37 5.53
C ALA A 116 -8.19 -12.58 4.55
N GLU A 117 -8.27 -11.26 4.58
CA GLU A 117 -7.42 -10.39 3.76
C GLU A 117 -5.94 -10.55 4.11
N GLN A 118 -5.59 -10.60 5.39
CA GLN A 118 -4.19 -10.83 5.80
C GLN A 118 -3.64 -12.17 5.31
N LEU A 119 -4.44 -13.25 5.35
CA LEU A 119 -4.02 -14.56 4.83
C LEU A 119 -3.75 -14.47 3.32
N LEU A 120 -4.68 -13.88 2.56
CA LEU A 120 -4.53 -13.66 1.13
C LEU A 120 -3.29 -12.84 0.77
N LEU A 121 -3.03 -11.74 1.49
CA LEU A 121 -1.86 -10.90 1.27
C LEU A 121 -0.55 -11.68 1.54
N ARG A 122 -0.50 -12.50 2.59
CA ARG A 122 0.68 -13.34 2.88
C ARG A 122 0.89 -14.41 1.82
N PHE A 123 -0.19 -15.02 1.34
CA PHE A 123 -0.17 -15.95 0.23
C PHE A 123 0.42 -15.29 -1.02
N LEU A 124 -0.10 -14.12 -1.43
CA LEU A 124 0.37 -13.41 -2.63
C LEU A 124 1.84 -12.99 -2.51
N LYS A 125 2.26 -12.48 -1.34
CA LYS A 125 3.67 -12.13 -1.10
C LYS A 125 4.61 -13.31 -1.26
N SER A 126 4.20 -14.50 -0.83
CA SER A 126 4.98 -15.72 -0.98
C SER A 126 4.98 -16.19 -2.44
N ALA A 127 3.81 -16.22 -3.07
CA ALA A 127 3.64 -16.63 -4.46
C ALA A 127 4.46 -15.76 -5.44
N PHE A 128 4.51 -14.44 -5.21
CA PHE A 128 5.28 -13.51 -6.05
C PHE A 128 6.80 -13.53 -5.80
N GLN A 129 7.26 -14.25 -4.78
CA GLN A 129 8.69 -14.49 -4.54
C GLN A 129 9.21 -15.74 -5.23
N MET A 130 8.32 -16.54 -5.83
CA MET A 130 8.73 -17.72 -6.59
C MET A 130 9.58 -17.32 -7.83
N PRO A 131 10.52 -18.17 -8.26
CA PRO A 131 11.45 -17.85 -9.37
C PRO A 131 10.76 -17.57 -10.71
N GLU A 132 9.65 -18.25 -10.97
CA GLU A 132 8.85 -18.12 -12.21
C GLU A 132 7.38 -17.91 -11.84
N PRO A 133 6.97 -16.69 -11.45
CA PRO A 133 5.59 -16.44 -11.03
C PRO A 133 4.67 -16.46 -12.24
N ASN A 134 3.78 -17.45 -12.31
CA ASN A 134 2.71 -17.50 -13.29
C ASN A 134 1.45 -16.79 -12.74
N TRP A 135 1.19 -15.58 -13.22
CA TRP A 135 0.07 -14.76 -12.76
C TRP A 135 -1.30 -15.45 -12.82
N ILE A 136 -1.54 -16.28 -13.84
CA ILE A 136 -2.81 -17.01 -14.00
C ILE A 136 -2.92 -18.06 -12.90
N MET A 137 -1.87 -18.85 -12.68
CA MET A 137 -1.87 -19.87 -11.63
C MET A 137 -2.01 -19.27 -10.24
N ILE A 138 -1.31 -18.17 -9.95
CA ILE A 138 -1.41 -17.49 -8.64
C ILE A 138 -2.83 -16.96 -8.42
N PHE A 139 -3.43 -16.37 -9.45
CA PHE A 139 -4.80 -15.87 -9.41
C PHE A 139 -5.82 -17.00 -9.17
N ASP A 140 -5.69 -18.11 -9.91
CA ASP A 140 -6.55 -19.28 -9.73
C ASP A 140 -6.38 -19.89 -8.34
N GLY A 141 -5.15 -19.96 -7.82
CA GLY A 141 -4.87 -20.38 -6.45
C GLY A 141 -5.56 -19.49 -5.41
N MET A 142 -5.46 -18.17 -5.58
CA MET A 142 -6.12 -17.19 -4.71
C MET A 142 -7.65 -17.32 -4.75
N LYS A 143 -8.23 -17.52 -5.94
CA LYS A 143 -9.67 -17.74 -6.13
C LYS A 143 -10.13 -19.06 -5.52
N ASN A 144 -9.34 -20.11 -5.61
CA ASN A 144 -9.63 -21.40 -4.98
C ASN A 144 -9.60 -21.28 -3.46
N LEU A 145 -8.60 -20.60 -2.89
CA LEU A 145 -8.58 -20.28 -1.45
C LEU A 145 -9.86 -19.55 -1.03
N ARG A 146 -10.31 -18.59 -1.84
CA ARG A 146 -11.55 -17.87 -1.60
C ARG A 146 -12.78 -18.74 -1.56
N ASN A 147 -12.93 -19.61 -2.55
CA ASN A 147 -14.10 -20.49 -2.61
C ASN A 147 -14.09 -21.54 -1.50
N LEU A 148 -12.92 -21.97 -1.03
CA LEU A 148 -12.79 -22.97 0.03
C LEU A 148 -13.04 -22.40 1.43
N LEU A 149 -12.54 -21.20 1.72
CA LEU A 149 -12.46 -20.68 3.09
C LEU A 149 -13.36 -19.46 3.35
N PHE A 150 -13.50 -18.56 2.36
CA PHE A 150 -14.14 -17.25 2.55
C PHE A 150 -15.15 -16.87 1.44
N PRO A 151 -16.05 -17.79 1.00
CA PRO A 151 -17.01 -17.49 -0.08
C PRO A 151 -18.06 -16.45 0.31
N GLU A 152 -18.34 -16.27 1.60
CA GLU A 152 -19.33 -15.32 2.12
C GLU A 152 -18.69 -14.04 2.69
N ILE A 153 -17.37 -14.04 2.89
CA ILE A 153 -16.64 -12.94 3.56
C ILE A 153 -16.02 -12.01 2.53
N ILE A 154 -15.34 -12.56 1.52
CA ILE A 154 -14.68 -11.76 0.48
C ILE A 154 -15.43 -11.97 -0.83
N ASP A 155 -15.98 -10.90 -1.38
CA ASP A 155 -16.59 -10.91 -2.70
C ASP A 155 -15.53 -10.88 -3.83
N ASP A 156 -15.97 -11.14 -5.06
CA ASP A 156 -15.07 -11.16 -6.22
C ASP A 156 -14.40 -9.79 -6.45
N GLN A 157 -15.10 -8.67 -6.19
CA GLN A 157 -14.55 -7.32 -6.38
C GLN A 157 -13.39 -7.04 -5.40
N LYS A 158 -13.56 -7.38 -4.13
CA LYS A 158 -12.55 -7.25 -3.09
C LYS A 158 -11.36 -8.16 -3.38
N LEU A 159 -11.61 -9.39 -3.82
CA LEU A 159 -10.56 -10.32 -4.26
C LEU A 159 -9.71 -9.70 -5.38
N MET A 160 -10.36 -9.12 -6.40
CA MET A 160 -9.64 -8.45 -7.49
C MET A 160 -8.83 -7.25 -7.00
N LYS A 161 -9.37 -6.42 -6.10
CA LYS A 161 -8.65 -5.27 -5.52
C LYS A 161 -7.40 -5.69 -4.76
N ILE A 162 -7.50 -6.73 -3.94
CA ILE A 162 -6.37 -7.29 -3.18
C ILE A 162 -5.29 -7.80 -4.16
N PHE A 163 -5.68 -8.63 -5.13
CA PHE A 163 -4.76 -9.18 -6.11
C PHE A 163 -4.05 -8.07 -6.89
N ALA A 164 -4.82 -7.16 -7.48
CA ALA A 164 -4.32 -6.04 -8.25
C ALA A 164 -3.36 -5.13 -7.45
N SER A 165 -3.70 -4.81 -6.19
CA SER A 165 -2.86 -3.96 -5.33
C SER A 165 -1.49 -4.59 -5.07
N GLU A 166 -1.44 -5.90 -4.77
CA GLU A 166 -0.18 -6.60 -4.54
C GLU A 166 0.60 -6.80 -5.83
N MET A 167 -0.07 -7.08 -6.96
CA MET A 167 0.58 -7.12 -8.27
C MET A 167 1.30 -5.80 -8.59
N LEU A 168 0.63 -4.66 -8.40
CA LEU A 168 1.22 -3.34 -8.61
C LEU A 168 2.41 -3.09 -7.68
N SER A 169 2.36 -3.61 -6.46
CA SER A 169 3.46 -3.54 -5.48
C SER A 169 4.66 -4.38 -5.89
N LYS A 170 4.46 -5.53 -6.54
CA LYS A 170 5.55 -6.39 -7.03
C LYS A 170 6.25 -5.76 -8.23
N LEU A 171 5.47 -5.23 -9.18
CA LEU A 171 5.99 -4.62 -10.41
C LEU A 171 6.66 -3.28 -10.19
N ALA A 172 6.52 -2.69 -9.00
CA ALA A 172 7.42 -1.62 -8.57
C ALA A 172 8.92 -2.01 -8.65
N ASN A 173 9.23 -3.30 -8.58
CA ASN A 173 10.59 -3.83 -8.61
C ASN A 173 11.00 -4.40 -9.98
N GLU A 174 10.05 -4.60 -10.90
CA GLU A 174 10.26 -5.23 -12.21
C GLU A 174 9.60 -4.37 -13.28
N LYS A 175 10.34 -3.94 -14.31
CA LYS A 175 9.81 -3.04 -15.37
C LYS A 175 8.41 -3.47 -15.80
N PHE A 176 7.43 -2.56 -15.74
CA PHE A 176 5.99 -2.79 -16.01
C PHE A 176 5.61 -3.36 -17.40
N LEU A 177 6.58 -3.66 -18.26
CA LEU A 177 6.36 -4.28 -19.56
C LEU A 177 5.82 -5.70 -19.38
N GLY A 178 4.54 -5.91 -19.73
CA GLY A 178 3.88 -7.22 -19.68
C GLY A 178 2.83 -7.36 -18.59
N PHE A 179 2.36 -6.26 -17.99
CA PHE A 179 1.32 -6.29 -16.97
C PHE A 179 0.04 -7.02 -17.43
N PRO A 180 -0.40 -8.11 -16.77
CA PRO A 180 -1.56 -8.88 -17.21
C PRO A 180 -2.87 -8.26 -16.69
N PHE A 181 -3.15 -7.01 -17.04
CA PHE A 181 -4.35 -6.27 -16.61
C PHE A 181 -5.65 -7.00 -16.98
N HIS A 182 -5.65 -7.81 -18.04
CA HIS A 182 -6.79 -8.60 -18.49
C HIS A 182 -7.28 -9.62 -17.45
N LEU A 183 -6.45 -9.97 -16.46
CA LEU A 183 -6.84 -10.86 -15.36
C LEU A 183 -7.77 -10.16 -14.36
N VAL A 184 -7.56 -8.86 -14.14
CA VAL A 184 -8.20 -8.09 -13.05
C VAL A 184 -9.20 -7.05 -13.53
N VAL A 185 -9.02 -6.50 -14.73
CA VAL A 185 -9.87 -5.43 -15.26
C VAL A 185 -10.77 -5.96 -16.36
N ASP A 186 -12.05 -5.58 -16.29
CA ASP A 186 -12.96 -5.71 -17.42
C ASP A 186 -12.94 -4.44 -18.27
N ILE A 187 -12.34 -4.54 -19.45
CA ILE A 187 -12.24 -3.40 -20.38
C ILE A 187 -13.57 -3.16 -21.10
N ASN A 188 -14.40 -4.20 -21.26
CA ASN A 188 -15.64 -4.13 -22.02
C ASN A 188 -16.89 -4.05 -21.12
N SER A 189 -16.71 -4.15 -19.80
CA SER A 189 -17.80 -4.18 -18.81
C SER A 189 -18.79 -5.33 -19.05
N GLU A 190 -18.29 -6.47 -19.53
CA GLU A 190 -19.11 -7.65 -19.87
C GLU A 190 -19.35 -8.56 -18.67
N THR A 191 -18.52 -8.47 -17.63
CA THR A 191 -18.47 -9.39 -16.49
C THR A 191 -18.46 -8.64 -15.16
N SER A 192 -19.36 -9.01 -14.26
CA SER A 192 -19.44 -8.44 -12.90
C SER A 192 -18.33 -8.90 -11.95
N LYS A 193 -17.50 -9.88 -12.38
CA LYS A 193 -16.48 -10.54 -11.56
C LYS A 193 -15.10 -9.89 -11.61
N LYS A 194 -14.91 -8.91 -12.49
CA LYS A 194 -13.65 -8.16 -12.66
C LYS A 194 -13.85 -6.70 -12.25
N LEU A 195 -12.76 -5.98 -12.03
CA LEU A 195 -12.82 -4.56 -11.70
C LEU A 195 -13.34 -3.78 -12.90
N SER A 196 -14.27 -2.85 -12.63
CA SER A 196 -14.62 -1.81 -13.58
C SER A 196 -13.42 -0.91 -13.85
N LEU A 197 -13.46 -0.18 -14.97
CA LEU A 197 -12.44 0.82 -15.30
C LEU A 197 -12.32 1.91 -14.21
N GLU A 198 -13.44 2.29 -13.60
CA GLU A 198 -13.48 3.27 -12.51
C GLU A 198 -12.76 2.76 -11.26
N ASN A 199 -13.08 1.54 -10.81
CA ASN A 199 -12.41 0.92 -9.66
C ASN A 199 -10.91 0.71 -9.94
N TRP A 200 -10.53 0.44 -11.18
CA TRP A 200 -9.13 0.36 -11.59
C TRP A 200 -8.44 1.72 -11.49
N HIS A 201 -9.06 2.79 -12.00
CA HIS A 201 -8.51 4.14 -11.89
C HIS A 201 -8.32 4.57 -10.43
N ASP A 202 -9.28 4.29 -9.56
CA ASP A 202 -9.19 4.58 -8.13
C ASP A 202 -8.03 3.82 -7.47
N LEU A 203 -7.81 2.56 -7.88
CA LEU A 203 -6.68 1.77 -7.40
C LEU A 203 -5.34 2.36 -7.87
N LEU A 204 -5.22 2.77 -9.14
CA LEU A 204 -4.00 3.41 -9.66
C LEU A 204 -3.70 4.72 -8.93
N LEU A 205 -4.72 5.53 -8.65
CA LEU A 205 -4.61 6.77 -7.89
C LEU A 205 -4.15 6.51 -6.46
N SER A 206 -4.78 5.55 -5.78
CA SER A 206 -4.43 5.16 -4.42
C SER A 206 -2.99 4.66 -4.33
N LYS A 207 -2.55 3.85 -5.31
CA LYS A 207 -1.19 3.33 -5.35
C LYS A 207 -0.15 4.42 -5.66
N SER A 208 -0.47 5.31 -6.59
CA SER A 208 0.36 6.50 -6.87
C SER A 208 0.57 7.33 -5.61
N LEU A 209 -0.49 7.54 -4.82
CA LEU A 209 -0.42 8.28 -3.57
C LEU A 209 0.43 7.56 -2.51
N GLU A 210 0.29 6.23 -2.37
CA GLU A 210 1.13 5.42 -1.48
C GLU A 210 2.62 5.57 -1.80
N PHE A 211 2.98 5.60 -3.09
CA PHE A 211 4.35 5.82 -3.52
C PHE A 211 4.82 7.26 -3.23
N ILE A 212 4.01 8.28 -3.48
CA ILE A 212 4.35 9.68 -3.12
C ILE A 212 4.58 9.82 -1.61
N ASP A 213 3.76 9.15 -0.80
CA ASP A 213 3.85 9.21 0.65
C ASP A 213 5.16 8.59 1.18
N ARG A 214 5.80 7.70 0.41
CA ARG A 214 7.08 7.06 0.71
C ARG A 214 8.28 7.67 -0.04
N ALA A 215 8.04 8.65 -0.92
CA ALA A 215 9.08 9.20 -1.78
C ALA A 215 10.00 10.18 -1.02
N LEU A 216 11.28 10.17 -1.40
CA LEU A 216 12.26 11.16 -0.94
C LEU A 216 12.36 12.33 -1.93
N PRO A 217 12.85 13.50 -1.51
CA PRO A 217 12.99 14.69 -2.36
C PRO A 217 14.21 14.56 -3.30
N LYS A 218 14.18 13.55 -4.17
CA LYS A 218 15.23 13.24 -5.15
C LYS A 218 14.57 12.82 -6.46
N LEU A 219 15.07 13.30 -7.59
CA LEU A 219 14.49 13.01 -8.91
C LEU A 219 14.59 11.54 -9.31
N ASN A 220 15.66 10.88 -8.87
CA ASN A 220 15.89 9.45 -9.13
C ASN A 220 15.36 8.57 -7.99
N ASP A 221 14.49 9.11 -7.13
CA ASP A 221 13.84 8.31 -6.10
C ASP A 221 12.90 7.30 -6.76
N GLN A 222 13.07 6.02 -6.40
CA GLN A 222 12.30 4.94 -7.01
C GLN A 222 10.80 5.12 -6.78
N ASN A 223 10.37 5.54 -5.58
CA ASN A 223 8.95 5.71 -5.30
C ASN A 223 8.35 6.85 -6.13
N LEU A 224 9.07 7.94 -6.36
CA LEU A 224 8.58 9.03 -7.21
C LEU A 224 8.41 8.59 -8.68
N ILE A 225 9.35 7.80 -9.21
CA ILE A 225 9.25 7.21 -10.56
C ILE A 225 8.01 6.29 -10.63
N LEU A 226 7.86 5.40 -9.65
CA LEU A 226 6.75 4.45 -9.58
C LEU A 226 5.38 5.13 -9.44
N ALA A 227 5.31 6.22 -8.67
CA ALA A 227 4.10 7.02 -8.54
C ALA A 227 3.60 7.55 -9.88
N ARG A 228 4.51 7.83 -10.82
CA ARG A 228 4.19 8.25 -12.19
C ARG A 228 3.89 7.06 -13.09
N GLU A 229 4.73 6.02 -13.05
CA GLU A 229 4.60 4.85 -13.91
C GLU A 229 3.28 4.10 -13.69
N VAL A 230 2.83 3.96 -12.43
CA VAL A 230 1.55 3.30 -12.13
C VAL A 230 0.36 3.98 -12.82
N LEU A 231 0.39 5.31 -12.96
CA LEU A 231 -0.66 6.08 -13.65
C LEU A 231 -0.64 5.92 -15.18
N THR A 232 0.37 5.26 -15.74
CA THR A 232 0.44 4.90 -17.16
C THR A 232 -0.21 3.56 -17.47
N LEU A 233 -0.56 2.77 -16.44
CA LEU A 233 -1.16 1.44 -16.56
C LEU A 233 -2.68 1.49 -16.84
N VAL A 234 -3.14 2.53 -17.52
CA VAL A 234 -4.53 2.62 -17.98
C VAL A 234 -4.69 1.67 -19.18
N PRO A 235 -5.65 0.72 -19.16
CA PRO A 235 -5.74 -0.31 -20.20
C PRO A 235 -6.07 0.26 -21.59
N GLY A 236 -5.28 -0.12 -22.60
CA GLY A 236 -5.62 0.03 -24.03
C GLY A 236 -5.72 1.48 -24.53
N LYS A 237 -6.68 1.75 -25.43
CA LYS A 237 -6.99 3.09 -25.99
C LYS A 237 -7.89 3.94 -25.08
N GLN A 238 -8.13 3.50 -23.84
CA GLN A 238 -9.04 4.19 -22.92
C GLN A 238 -8.44 5.52 -22.46
N LYS A 239 -9.29 6.53 -22.30
CA LYS A 239 -8.84 7.83 -21.79
C LYS A 239 -8.68 7.75 -20.27
N PRO A 240 -7.55 8.22 -19.72
CA PRO A 240 -7.38 8.37 -18.28
C PRO A 240 -8.46 9.31 -17.71
N SER A 241 -8.86 9.06 -16.47
CA SER A 241 -9.76 9.99 -15.75
C SER A 241 -9.10 11.36 -15.55
N LYS A 242 -9.92 12.39 -15.31
CA LYS A 242 -9.41 13.74 -15.03
C LYS A 242 -8.54 13.75 -13.76
N GLU A 243 -8.86 12.89 -12.82
CA GLU A 243 -8.17 12.70 -11.54
C GLU A 243 -6.77 12.12 -11.77
N ILE A 244 -6.62 11.13 -12.67
CA ILE A 244 -5.31 10.58 -13.07
C ILE A 244 -4.45 11.67 -13.70
N GLU A 245 -5.00 12.49 -14.58
CA GLU A 245 -4.25 13.58 -15.21
C GLU A 245 -3.83 14.66 -14.19
N LYS A 246 -4.72 15.05 -13.27
CA LYS A 246 -4.37 15.95 -12.16
C LYS A 246 -3.26 15.38 -11.27
N GLN A 247 -3.28 14.08 -11.01
CA GLN A 247 -2.23 13.43 -10.23
C GLN A 247 -0.88 13.46 -10.97
N LYS A 248 -0.86 13.22 -12.29
CA LYS A 248 0.35 13.38 -13.13
C LYS A 248 0.88 14.81 -13.13
N GLU A 249 -0.01 15.81 -13.19
CA GLU A 249 0.36 17.22 -13.07
C GLU A 249 0.98 17.51 -11.68
N THR A 250 0.40 16.94 -10.62
CA THR A 250 0.92 17.08 -9.25
C THR A 250 2.32 16.46 -9.11
N ILE A 251 2.55 15.27 -9.65
CA ILE A 251 3.88 14.65 -9.66
C ILE A 251 4.88 15.49 -10.46
N SER A 252 4.47 16.02 -11.62
CA SER A 252 5.30 16.91 -12.43
C SER A 252 5.67 18.20 -11.69
N MET A 253 4.74 18.74 -10.90
CA MET A 253 4.97 19.88 -10.02
C MET A 253 6.00 19.56 -8.93
N ILE A 254 5.88 18.41 -8.26
CA ILE A 254 6.82 17.95 -7.24
C ILE A 254 8.22 17.79 -7.84
N GLU A 255 8.34 17.09 -8.97
CA GLU A 255 9.62 16.91 -9.68
C GLU A 255 10.25 18.26 -10.08
N THR A 256 9.45 19.19 -10.59
CA THR A 256 9.94 20.54 -10.95
C THR A 256 10.46 21.29 -9.71
N CYS A 257 9.77 21.17 -8.56
CA CYS A 257 10.23 21.78 -7.32
C CYS A 257 11.53 21.15 -6.81
N ILE A 258 11.68 19.82 -6.91
CA ILE A 258 12.92 19.10 -6.57
C ILE A 258 14.07 19.49 -7.51
N GLN A 259 13.81 19.62 -8.82
CA GLN A 259 14.79 20.12 -9.81
C GLN A 259 15.31 21.51 -9.45
N MET A 260 14.45 22.35 -8.88
CA MET A 260 14.80 23.67 -8.38
C MET A 260 15.50 23.62 -7.00
N GLY A 261 15.69 22.45 -6.40
CA GLY A 261 16.44 22.27 -5.16
C GLY A 261 15.59 22.20 -3.90
N SER A 262 14.27 22.09 -4.01
CA SER A 262 13.39 21.85 -2.86
C SER A 262 13.79 20.56 -2.14
N GLN A 263 13.98 20.64 -0.82
CA GLN A 263 14.24 19.49 0.06
C GLN A 263 12.96 18.97 0.74
N ARG A 264 11.81 19.50 0.34
CA ARG A 264 10.51 19.15 0.93
C ARG A 264 10.09 17.75 0.53
N LEU A 265 9.66 16.95 1.50
CA LEU A 265 9.12 15.61 1.26
C LEU A 265 7.90 15.67 0.30
N PRO A 266 7.86 14.89 -0.78
CA PRO A 266 6.74 14.80 -1.72
C PRO A 266 5.36 14.70 -1.05
N ALA A 267 5.23 13.87 -0.01
CA ALA A 267 4.00 13.68 0.78
C ALA A 267 3.41 14.98 1.36
N THR A 268 4.23 16.00 1.59
CA THR A 268 3.80 17.24 2.27
C THR A 268 3.24 18.28 1.32
N TYR A 269 3.48 18.17 0.00
CA TYR A 269 3.00 19.15 -0.98
C TYR A 269 1.47 19.27 -0.98
N ARG A 270 0.74 18.19 -0.69
CA ARG A 270 -0.73 18.19 -0.61
C ARG A 270 -1.30 18.96 0.60
N PHE A 271 -0.49 19.18 1.64
CA PHE A 271 -0.91 19.82 2.88
C PHE A 271 -0.39 21.25 3.04
N CYS A 272 0.50 21.69 2.15
CA CYS A 272 1.08 23.02 2.21
C CYS A 272 0.35 23.99 1.27
N SER A 273 0.33 25.27 1.64
CA SER A 273 -0.19 26.27 0.74
C SER A 273 0.71 26.43 -0.49
N PRO A 274 0.12 26.57 -1.69
CA PRO A 274 0.83 26.90 -2.93
C PRO A 274 1.81 28.07 -2.79
N GLU A 275 1.42 29.14 -2.11
CA GLU A 275 2.28 30.30 -1.87
C GLU A 275 3.55 29.96 -1.07
N ILE A 276 3.44 29.14 -0.02
CA ILE A 276 4.60 28.74 0.79
C ILE A 276 5.55 27.89 -0.05
N ILE A 277 5.04 26.92 -0.83
CA ILE A 277 5.86 26.09 -1.72
C ILE A 277 6.68 26.98 -2.67
N LEU A 278 6.01 27.96 -3.30
CA LEU A 278 6.66 28.86 -4.26
C LEU A 278 7.76 29.71 -3.60
N GLN A 279 7.51 30.27 -2.42
CA GLN A 279 8.49 31.08 -1.70
C GLN A 279 9.73 30.27 -1.31
N GLU A 280 9.55 29.06 -0.79
CA GLU A 280 10.67 28.17 -0.44
C GLU A 280 11.52 27.83 -1.65
N VAL A 281 10.88 27.47 -2.76
CA VAL A 281 11.59 27.18 -4.01
C VAL A 281 12.36 28.41 -4.50
N ILE A 282 11.76 29.60 -4.47
CA ILE A 282 12.43 30.85 -4.90
C ILE A 282 13.65 31.18 -4.03
N SER A 283 13.55 30.96 -2.72
CA SER A 283 14.64 31.18 -1.75
C SER A 283 15.80 30.19 -1.89
N SER A 284 15.57 29.04 -2.53
CA SER A 284 16.59 28.01 -2.73
C SER A 284 17.52 28.35 -3.90
N ASN A 285 18.80 27.99 -3.83
CA ASN A 285 19.77 27.97 -4.94
C ASN A 285 19.79 29.22 -5.87
N LYS A 286 19.53 30.42 -5.33
CA LYS A 286 19.40 31.67 -6.11
C LYS A 286 18.36 31.58 -7.23
N ASN A 287 17.31 30.76 -7.04
CA ASN A 287 16.23 30.54 -8.00
C ASN A 287 15.45 31.81 -8.31
N TYR A 288 15.49 32.81 -7.42
CA TYR A 288 14.93 34.13 -7.68
C TYR A 288 15.43 34.73 -9.01
N LYS A 289 16.62 34.38 -9.50
CA LYS A 289 17.16 34.81 -10.81
C LYS A 289 16.49 34.13 -12.01
N GLN A 290 15.84 32.99 -11.79
CA GLN A 290 15.20 32.14 -12.80
C GLN A 290 13.68 32.34 -12.85
N VAL A 291 13.23 33.61 -12.98
CA VAL A 291 11.80 33.97 -12.91
C VAL A 291 10.89 33.17 -13.86
N LYS A 292 11.39 32.76 -15.04
CA LYS A 292 10.63 31.94 -15.99
C LYS A 292 10.26 30.57 -15.39
N LYS A 293 11.23 29.87 -14.80
CA LYS A 293 11.00 28.59 -14.10
C LYS A 293 10.15 28.77 -12.85
N CYS A 294 10.35 29.85 -12.11
CA CYS A 294 9.50 30.17 -10.95
C CYS A 294 8.04 30.42 -11.36
N ALA A 295 7.82 31.05 -12.52
CA ALA A 295 6.49 31.25 -13.08
C ALA A 295 5.85 29.94 -13.57
N GLU A 296 6.64 29.00 -14.12
CA GLU A 296 6.18 27.65 -14.46
C GLU A 296 5.70 26.91 -13.21
N ILE A 297 6.47 26.94 -12.11
CA ILE A 297 6.06 26.36 -10.82
C ILE A 297 4.80 27.06 -10.30
N SER A 298 4.75 28.39 -10.35
CA SER A 298 3.56 29.13 -9.94
C SER A 298 2.31 28.72 -10.73
N LYS A 299 2.46 28.42 -12.02
CA LYS A 299 1.37 27.93 -12.87
C LYS A 299 0.95 26.51 -12.45
N LEU A 300 1.91 25.62 -12.21
CA LEU A 300 1.66 24.25 -11.75
C LEU A 300 0.99 24.20 -10.36
N LEU A 301 1.31 25.17 -9.50
CA LEU A 301 0.69 25.36 -8.19
C LEU A 301 -0.71 26.01 -8.25
N GLY A 302 -1.21 26.34 -9.44
CA GLY A 302 -2.54 26.95 -9.63
C GLY A 302 -2.65 28.40 -9.17
N LEU A 303 -1.52 29.07 -8.92
CA LEU A 303 -1.49 30.45 -8.44
C LEU A 303 -1.87 31.43 -9.55
N LYS A 304 -2.83 32.32 -9.29
CA LYS A 304 -3.24 33.36 -10.23
C LYS A 304 -3.03 34.75 -9.61
N PRO A 305 -2.49 35.74 -10.36
CA PRO A 305 -1.78 35.60 -11.65
C PRO A 305 -0.36 35.04 -11.48
N ALA A 306 -0.06 33.90 -12.13
CA ALA A 306 1.15 33.11 -11.88
C ALA A 306 2.47 33.87 -12.07
N VAL A 307 2.62 34.54 -13.23
CA VAL A 307 3.85 35.25 -13.59
C VAL A 307 4.12 36.41 -12.63
N ALA A 308 3.08 37.19 -12.30
CA ALA A 308 3.20 38.33 -11.40
C ALA A 308 3.53 37.89 -9.97
N LYS A 309 2.85 36.84 -9.46
CA LYS A 309 3.13 36.27 -8.13
C LYS A 309 4.58 35.76 -8.04
N ALA A 310 5.02 34.98 -9.01
CA ALA A 310 6.41 34.48 -9.06
C ALA A 310 7.42 35.64 -9.11
N MET A 311 7.19 36.62 -9.98
CA MET A 311 8.09 37.78 -10.12
C MET A 311 8.14 38.64 -8.86
N ALA A 312 7.01 38.85 -8.19
CA ALA A 312 6.94 39.59 -6.94
C ALA A 312 7.74 38.88 -5.84
N TYR A 313 7.57 37.56 -5.67
CA TYR A 313 8.37 36.80 -4.70
C TYR A 313 9.86 36.74 -5.08
N CYS A 314 10.21 36.64 -6.36
CA CYS A 314 11.60 36.77 -6.81
C CYS A 314 12.20 38.14 -6.47
N ALA A 315 11.42 39.22 -6.55
CA ALA A 315 11.86 40.56 -6.18
C ALA A 315 12.12 40.66 -4.67
N VAL A 316 11.22 40.13 -3.83
CA VAL A 316 11.43 40.05 -2.38
C VAL A 316 12.72 39.30 -2.06
N GLU A 317 12.95 38.15 -2.70
CA GLU A 317 14.13 37.33 -2.44
C GLU A 317 15.43 37.98 -2.96
N ALA A 318 15.38 38.66 -4.10
CA ALA A 318 16.49 39.47 -4.59
C ALA A 318 16.86 40.59 -3.60
N ALA A 319 15.85 41.25 -3.01
CA ALA A 319 16.06 42.26 -1.98
C ALA A 319 16.67 41.67 -0.69
N LYS A 320 16.23 40.48 -0.26
CA LYS A 320 16.82 39.77 0.90
C LYS A 320 18.27 39.34 0.64
N SER A 321 18.58 38.97 -0.60
CA SER A 321 19.91 38.56 -1.06
C SER A 321 20.85 39.74 -1.41
N ASP A 322 20.41 40.99 -1.18
CA ASP A 322 21.10 42.23 -1.57
C ASP A 322 21.52 42.26 -3.07
N ASP A 323 20.75 41.62 -3.97
CA ASP A 323 20.99 41.59 -5.42
C ASP A 323 20.26 42.74 -6.15
N VAL A 324 20.91 43.89 -6.16
CA VAL A 324 20.36 45.15 -6.71
C VAL A 324 20.00 45.03 -8.19
N SER A 325 20.88 44.39 -8.98
CA SER A 325 20.70 44.29 -10.44
C SER A 325 19.45 43.48 -10.78
N THR A 326 19.23 42.38 -10.06
CA THR A 326 18.07 41.52 -10.27
C THR A 326 16.79 42.18 -9.75
N LEU A 327 16.86 42.82 -8.58
CA LEU A 327 15.75 43.56 -7.99
C LEU A 327 15.24 44.67 -8.91
N GLN A 328 16.13 45.53 -9.42
CA GLN A 328 15.76 46.63 -10.30
C GLN A 328 15.09 46.13 -11.59
N LYS A 329 15.62 45.05 -12.18
CA LYS A 329 15.01 44.43 -13.38
C LYS A 329 13.59 43.94 -13.11
N TYR A 330 13.32 43.35 -11.95
CA TYR A 330 11.98 42.87 -11.62
C TYR A 330 11.01 44.00 -11.29
N ILE A 331 11.44 45.04 -10.56
CA ILE A 331 10.59 46.20 -10.27
C ILE A 331 10.18 46.92 -11.57
N GLN A 332 11.12 47.17 -12.47
CA GLN A 332 10.83 47.80 -13.78
C GLN A 332 9.82 46.98 -14.58
N LYS A 333 9.97 45.65 -14.56
CA LYS A 333 9.07 44.75 -15.28
C LYS A 333 7.69 44.64 -14.64
N LEU A 334 7.60 44.63 -13.31
CA LEU A 334 6.32 44.70 -12.59
C LEU A 334 5.57 46.00 -12.93
N ASN A 335 6.26 47.14 -12.92
CA ASN A 335 5.72 48.44 -13.34
C ASN A 335 5.13 48.44 -14.75
N SER A 336 5.76 47.73 -15.69
CA SER A 336 5.33 47.70 -17.09
C SER A 336 4.25 46.67 -17.40
N THR A 337 4.14 45.58 -16.63
CA THR A 337 3.30 44.42 -16.99
C THR A 337 2.22 44.04 -15.97
N CYS A 338 2.26 44.55 -14.75
CA CYS A 338 1.37 44.07 -13.69
C CYS A 338 0.82 45.24 -12.86
N ARG A 339 -0.09 46.03 -13.46
CA ARG A 339 -0.84 47.05 -12.73
C ARG A 339 -2.02 46.43 -11.97
N ASP A 340 -2.45 47.11 -10.91
CA ASP A 340 -3.68 46.83 -10.15
C ASP A 340 -3.71 45.47 -9.42
N MET A 341 -2.55 44.98 -8.96
CA MET A 341 -2.45 43.70 -8.24
C MET A 341 -2.07 43.89 -6.77
N PRO A 342 -2.92 43.47 -5.81
CA PRO A 342 -2.65 43.63 -4.38
C PRO A 342 -1.33 43.02 -3.90
N ILE A 343 -0.90 41.90 -4.49
CA ILE A 343 0.35 41.24 -4.12
C ILE A 343 1.58 42.10 -4.44
N ILE A 344 1.52 42.92 -5.49
CA ILE A 344 2.62 43.81 -5.87
C ILE A 344 2.70 44.96 -4.88
N TYR A 345 1.55 45.47 -4.43
CA TYR A 345 1.50 46.47 -3.37
C TYR A 345 2.20 45.99 -2.09
N PHE A 346 1.84 44.80 -1.60
CA PHE A 346 2.45 44.26 -0.38
C PHE A 346 3.96 44.02 -0.53
N VAL A 347 4.39 43.47 -1.66
CA VAL A 347 5.82 43.25 -1.94
C VAL A 347 6.60 44.55 -2.02
N CYS A 348 6.09 45.56 -2.74
CA CYS A 348 6.78 46.84 -2.86
C CYS A 348 6.82 47.59 -1.53
N LYS A 349 5.75 47.50 -0.74
CA LYS A 349 5.71 48.01 0.63
C LYS A 349 6.77 47.36 1.51
N ASP A 350 6.88 46.04 1.49
CA ASP A 350 7.89 45.30 2.28
C ASP A 350 9.32 45.65 1.88
N ILE A 351 9.58 45.87 0.59
CA ILE A 351 10.89 46.30 0.10
C ILE A 351 11.19 47.74 0.56
N ILE A 352 10.21 48.65 0.51
CA ILE A 352 10.38 50.05 0.96
C ILE A 352 10.61 50.13 2.47
N THR A 353 9.83 49.38 3.27
CA THR A 353 9.91 49.41 4.74
C THR A 353 11.25 48.89 5.26
N SER A 354 11.98 48.08 4.47
CA SER A 354 13.35 47.66 4.79
C SER A 354 14.35 48.81 4.88
N GLY A 355 14.05 49.99 4.32
CA GLY A 355 14.88 51.20 4.37
C GLY A 355 16.18 51.15 3.54
N LYS A 356 16.58 49.97 3.05
CA LYS A 356 17.82 49.72 2.30
C LYS A 356 17.83 50.29 0.88
N TRP A 357 16.67 50.41 0.24
CA TRP A 357 16.54 50.60 -1.22
C TRP A 357 16.07 52.00 -1.63
N GLN A 358 16.62 53.07 -1.01
CA GLN A 358 16.16 54.46 -1.25
C GLN A 358 16.23 54.89 -2.72
N HIS A 359 17.23 54.42 -3.47
CA HIS A 359 17.38 54.74 -4.90
C HIS A 359 16.33 54.09 -5.81
N LEU A 360 15.59 53.08 -5.33
CA LEU A 360 14.48 52.42 -6.05
C LEU A 360 13.11 52.87 -5.53
N LYS A 361 13.06 53.82 -4.59
CA LYS A 361 11.83 54.20 -3.88
C LYS A 361 10.76 54.74 -4.82
N GLU A 362 11.12 55.58 -5.79
CA GLU A 362 10.16 56.11 -6.77
C GLU A 362 9.57 55.01 -7.64
N ASP A 363 10.40 54.09 -8.14
CA ASP A 363 9.96 52.94 -8.94
C ASP A 363 9.03 52.02 -8.15
N LEU A 364 9.36 51.75 -6.88
CA LEU A 364 8.53 50.95 -5.97
C LEU A 364 7.21 51.64 -5.62
N VAL A 365 7.20 52.95 -5.42
CA VAL A 365 5.96 53.72 -5.21
C VAL A 365 5.09 53.70 -6.47
N ASN A 366 5.70 53.76 -7.66
CA ASN A 366 4.97 53.62 -8.91
C ASN A 366 4.33 52.23 -9.06
N CYS A 367 4.99 51.15 -8.59
CA CYS A 367 4.41 49.80 -8.58
C CYS A 367 3.20 49.66 -7.64
N MET A 368 3.09 50.52 -6.62
CA MET A 368 2.02 50.48 -5.62
C MET A 368 0.77 51.27 -6.02
N LYS A 369 0.82 52.03 -7.13
CA LYS A 369 -0.32 52.79 -7.61
C LYS A 369 -1.36 51.83 -8.18
N PHE A 370 -2.47 51.72 -7.45
CA PHE A 370 -3.72 51.08 -7.89
C PHE A 370 -4.53 52.00 -8.80
#